data_AF-A0A7C1KGK9-F1
#
_entry.id   AF-A0A7C1KGK9-F1
#
_cell.length_a   1.000
_cell.length_b   1.000
_cell.length_c   1.000
_cell.angle_alpha   90.00
_cell.angle_beta   90.00
_cell.angle_gamma   90.00
#
_symmetry.space_group_name_H-M   'P 1'
#
loop_
_entity.id
_entity.type
_entity.pdbx_description
1 polymer ?
#
loop_
_entity_poly.entity_id
_entity_poly.type
_entity_poly.pdbx_seq_one_letter_code
_entity_poly.pdbx_strand_id
1 'polypeptide(L)'
;DDLHFLASRKATQIEFLHTLDSLVSEGRPVVVTLDCHPRLADELMPELVDRLLGGAVWGLLPPDAETRLAILRHKAAGASPPIPDLVLRTLANCLRGNVRELEGAVHSLRHYAKVTGRPVDLILAREALGELIRHAVRVVTLAEVDAAVCTVLRLSSGTLQSKSRAWAVTHPRMIAVYLCRKHTSATYGEIARHFGAKTHSTAVAAEKKVRQWLERDASLSVGSQVWNVRDLIERIERQLHH
;
A
#
# COMPACT_ATOMS: atom_id res chain seq x y z
N ASP A 1 11.64 -11.28 14.93
CA ASP A 1 10.77 -10.96 13.79
C ASP A 1 9.34 -10.81 14.30
N ASP A 2 8.47 -10.11 13.58
CA ASP A 2 7.03 -10.00 13.85
C ASP A 2 6.65 -9.63 15.31
N LEU A 3 7.22 -8.55 15.85
CA LEU A 3 6.99 -8.16 17.26
C LEU A 3 5.50 -7.91 17.58
N HIS A 4 4.69 -7.58 16.57
CA HIS A 4 3.25 -7.35 16.72
C HIS A 4 2.51 -8.56 17.34
N PHE A 5 3.01 -9.79 17.18
CA PHE A 5 2.41 -10.97 17.84
C PHE A 5 2.54 -10.96 19.36
N LEU A 6 3.57 -10.30 19.91
CA LEU A 6 3.76 -10.18 21.36
C LEU A 6 2.82 -9.15 21.98
N ALA A 7 2.22 -8.29 21.16
CA ALA A 7 1.41 -7.16 21.63
C ALA A 7 0.16 -7.60 22.41
N SER A 8 -0.40 -8.77 22.10
CA SER A 8 -1.56 -9.33 22.83
C SER A 8 -1.26 -9.79 24.28
N ARG A 9 0.02 -9.98 24.67
CA ARG A 9 0.40 -10.60 25.97
C ARG A 9 1.33 -9.72 26.79
N LYS A 10 0.77 -8.96 27.74
CA LYS A 10 1.50 -8.02 28.60
C LYS A 10 2.72 -8.64 29.32
N ALA A 11 2.58 -9.84 29.89
CA ALA A 11 3.70 -10.51 30.57
C ALA A 11 4.87 -10.81 29.63
N THR A 12 4.57 -11.20 28.39
CA THR A 12 5.59 -11.48 27.37
C THR A 12 6.26 -10.20 26.88
N GLN A 13 5.53 -9.09 26.78
CA GLN A 13 6.12 -7.79 26.47
C GLN A 13 7.10 -7.31 27.54
N ILE A 14 6.78 -7.51 28.83
CA ILE A 14 7.68 -7.16 29.94
C ILE A 14 8.97 -7.96 29.88
N GLU A 15 8.88 -9.27 29.69
CA GLU A 15 10.06 -10.14 29.58
C GLU A 15 10.92 -9.79 28.35
N PHE A 16 10.26 -9.47 27.23
CA PHE A 16 10.94 -8.99 26.03
C PHE A 16 11.67 -7.67 26.28
N LEU A 17 11.06 -6.72 27.00
CA LEU A 17 11.70 -5.46 27.36
C LEU A 17 12.96 -5.67 28.20
N HIS A 18 12.89 -6.52 29.24
CA HIS A 18 14.07 -6.85 30.06
C HIS A 18 15.18 -7.51 29.23
N THR A 19 14.81 -8.42 28.33
CA THR A 19 15.77 -9.07 27.42
C THR A 19 16.42 -8.05 26.48
N LEU A 20 15.62 -7.16 25.92
CA LEU A 20 16.09 -6.09 25.02
C LEU A 20 17.06 -5.16 25.76
N ASP A 21 16.73 -4.74 26.97
CA ASP A 21 17.59 -3.86 27.77
C ASP A 21 18.91 -4.51 28.13
N SER A 22 18.88 -5.78 28.52
CA SER A 22 20.10 -6.56 28.79
C SER A 22 21.01 -6.61 27.57
N LEU A 23 20.48 -7.01 26.40
CA LEU A 23 21.24 -7.10 25.15
C LEU A 23 21.85 -5.76 24.73
N VAL A 24 21.07 -4.67 24.83
CA VAL A 24 21.57 -3.34 24.47
C VAL A 24 22.61 -2.85 25.49
N SER A 25 22.45 -3.13 26.77
CA SER A 25 23.43 -2.77 27.81
C SER A 25 24.78 -3.46 27.61
N GLU A 26 24.76 -4.67 27.03
CA GLU A 26 25.96 -5.42 26.63
C GLU A 26 26.55 -4.96 25.29
N GLY A 27 25.97 -3.96 24.62
CA GLY A 27 26.41 -3.46 23.33
C GLY A 27 26.14 -4.42 22.15
N ARG A 28 25.24 -5.39 22.31
CA ARG A 28 24.90 -6.34 21.25
C ARG A 28 23.93 -5.69 20.25
N PRO A 29 24.15 -5.86 18.93
CA PRO A 29 23.20 -5.36 17.94
C PRO A 29 21.90 -6.15 18.01
N VAL A 30 20.77 -5.43 18.05
CA VAL A 30 19.43 -6.01 18.04
C VAL A 30 18.64 -5.46 16.85
N VAL A 31 18.00 -6.35 16.11
CA VAL A 31 17.10 -6.00 14.99
C VAL A 31 15.70 -6.50 15.31
N VAL A 32 14.72 -5.60 15.19
CA VAL A 32 13.31 -5.87 15.44
C VAL A 32 12.51 -5.41 14.24
N THR A 33 11.47 -6.16 13.91
CA THR A 33 10.55 -5.88 12.80
C THR A 33 9.12 -5.78 13.34
N LEU A 34 8.36 -4.89 12.72
CA LEU A 34 6.96 -4.60 13.04
C LEU A 34 6.21 -4.33 11.73
N ASP A 35 4.93 -4.67 11.71
CA ASP A 35 4.05 -4.46 10.54
C ASP A 35 3.65 -2.98 10.37
N CYS A 36 3.81 -2.20 11.43
CA CYS A 36 3.53 -0.78 11.45
C CYS A 36 4.58 -0.04 12.26
N HIS A 37 4.56 1.29 12.12
CA HIS A 37 5.41 2.15 12.94
C HIS A 37 5.12 1.93 14.44
N PRO A 38 6.13 1.90 15.34
CA PRO A 38 5.92 1.63 16.77
C PRO A 38 4.84 2.50 17.43
N ARG A 39 4.74 3.77 17.03
CA ARG A 39 3.69 4.70 17.52
C ARG A 39 2.25 4.37 17.09
N LEU A 40 2.08 3.54 16.07
CA LEU A 40 0.77 3.12 15.54
C LEU A 40 0.38 1.73 16.07
N ALA A 41 1.23 1.10 16.87
CA ALA A 41 0.99 -0.22 17.44
C ALA A 41 0.28 -0.07 18.80
N ASP A 42 -1.04 0.11 18.77
CA ASP A 42 -1.88 0.39 19.95
C ASP A 42 -1.79 -0.68 21.05
N GLU A 43 -1.40 -1.90 20.70
CA GLU A 43 -1.28 -3.03 21.63
C GLU A 43 0.09 -3.12 22.34
N LEU A 44 1.08 -2.33 21.91
CA LEU A 44 2.40 -2.31 22.57
C LEU A 44 2.38 -1.42 23.82
N MET A 45 3.08 -1.88 24.87
CA MET A 45 3.27 -1.10 26.08
C MET A 45 4.06 0.20 25.79
N PRO A 46 3.69 1.33 26.40
CA PRO A 46 4.37 2.62 26.18
C PRO A 46 5.89 2.53 26.39
N GLU A 47 6.34 1.81 27.41
CA GLU A 47 7.75 1.64 27.74
C GLU A 47 8.52 0.91 26.62
N LEU A 48 7.88 -0.07 25.99
CA LEU A 48 8.45 -0.80 24.86
C LEU A 48 8.48 0.07 23.60
N VAL A 49 7.43 0.87 23.36
CA VAL A 49 7.40 1.83 22.25
C VAL A 49 8.53 2.85 22.39
N ASP A 50 8.69 3.46 23.57
CA ASP A 50 9.75 4.41 23.83
C ASP A 50 11.13 3.80 23.62
N ARG A 51 11.30 2.54 24.04
CA ARG A 51 12.57 1.82 23.86
C ARG A 51 12.91 1.59 22.39
N LEU A 52 11.93 1.19 21.58
CA LEU A 52 12.10 0.99 20.14
C LEU A 52 12.39 2.31 19.42
N LEU A 53 11.73 3.40 19.81
CA LEU A 53 11.93 4.74 19.23
C LEU A 53 13.28 5.36 19.62
N GLY A 54 13.90 4.91 20.72
CA GLY A 54 15.27 5.28 21.07
C GLY A 54 16.33 4.68 20.14
N GLY A 55 15.97 3.73 19.28
CA GLY A 55 16.82 3.16 18.24
C GLY A 55 16.61 3.80 16.87
N ALA A 56 17.20 3.18 15.84
CA ALA A 56 16.98 3.58 14.45
C ALA A 56 15.73 2.89 13.88
N VAL A 57 14.74 3.69 13.45
CA VAL A 57 13.49 3.19 12.87
C VAL A 57 13.46 3.46 11.37
N TRP A 58 13.28 2.39 10.58
CA TRP A 58 13.30 2.44 9.13
C TRP A 58 12.00 1.85 8.57
N GLY A 59 11.30 2.64 7.76
CA GLY A 59 10.13 2.16 7.04
C GLY A 59 10.53 1.39 5.79
N LEU A 60 9.99 0.18 5.62
CA LEU A 60 10.09 -0.57 4.37
C LEU A 60 8.84 -0.31 3.53
N LEU A 61 9.04 0.32 2.38
CA LEU A 61 7.98 0.54 1.40
C LEU A 61 7.89 -0.62 0.42
N PRO A 62 6.71 -0.88 -0.17
CA PRO A 62 6.60 -1.82 -1.29
C PRO A 62 7.57 -1.44 -2.42
N PRO A 63 8.17 -2.44 -3.09
CA PRO A 63 9.15 -2.17 -4.14
C PRO A 63 8.49 -1.47 -5.33
N ASP A 64 9.17 -0.44 -5.87
CA ASP A 64 8.77 0.21 -7.12
C ASP A 64 9.02 -0.70 -8.34
N ALA A 65 8.62 -0.26 -9.54
CA ALA A 65 8.70 -1.10 -10.73
C ALA A 65 10.13 -1.54 -11.07
N GLU A 66 11.12 -0.66 -10.85
CA GLU A 66 12.52 -0.94 -11.12
C GLU A 66 13.08 -1.95 -10.12
N THR A 67 12.77 -1.76 -8.83
CA THR A 67 13.13 -2.66 -7.75
C THR A 67 12.48 -4.03 -7.93
N ARG A 68 11.20 -4.08 -8.33
CA ARG A 68 10.50 -5.35 -8.64
C ARG A 68 11.18 -6.09 -9.79
N LEU A 69 11.60 -5.39 -10.84
CA LEU A 69 12.33 -5.99 -11.95
C LEU A 69 13.69 -6.53 -11.50
N ALA A 70 14.43 -5.79 -10.66
CA ALA A 70 15.70 -6.24 -10.11
C ALA A 70 15.54 -7.52 -9.26
N ILE A 71 14.50 -7.54 -8.41
CA ILE A 71 14.14 -8.73 -7.60
C ILE A 71 13.80 -9.92 -8.51
N LEU A 72 12.96 -9.71 -9.52
CA LEU A 72 12.56 -10.76 -10.46
C LEU A 72 13.76 -11.33 -11.23
N ARG A 73 14.67 -10.47 -11.71
CA ARG A 73 15.92 -10.90 -12.34
C ARG A 73 16.80 -11.70 -11.41
N HIS A 74 16.96 -11.24 -10.18
CA HIS A 74 17.75 -11.95 -9.18
C HIS A 74 17.15 -13.32 -8.86
N LYS A 75 15.83 -13.41 -8.67
CA LYS A 75 15.11 -14.66 -8.40
C LYS A 75 15.06 -15.61 -9.62
N ALA A 76 15.10 -15.07 -10.83
CA ALA A 76 15.18 -15.85 -12.06
C ALA A 76 16.61 -16.25 -12.45
N ALA A 77 17.64 -15.68 -11.80
CA ALA A 77 19.03 -16.02 -12.08
C ALA A 77 19.30 -17.49 -11.73
N GLY A 78 19.92 -18.23 -12.66
CA GLY A 78 20.15 -19.68 -12.49
C GLY A 78 18.88 -20.54 -12.55
N ALA A 79 17.73 -19.97 -12.89
CA ALA A 79 16.50 -20.73 -13.06
C ALA A 79 16.55 -21.63 -14.30
N SER A 80 16.05 -22.86 -14.14
CA SER A 80 15.69 -23.74 -15.24
C SER A 80 14.18 -24.05 -15.20
N PRO A 81 13.44 -23.87 -16.31
CA PRO A 81 13.87 -23.24 -17.57
C PRO A 81 14.18 -21.74 -17.41
N PRO A 82 15.01 -21.14 -18.29
CA PRO A 82 15.33 -19.72 -18.24
C PRO A 82 14.09 -18.88 -18.55
N ILE A 83 13.96 -17.74 -17.87
CA ILE A 83 12.86 -16.79 -18.09
C ILE A 83 13.42 -15.59 -18.87
N PRO A 84 12.91 -15.29 -20.07
CA PRO A 84 13.36 -14.14 -20.85
C PRO A 84 13.14 -12.81 -20.11
N ASP A 85 14.07 -11.86 -20.27
CA ASP A 85 13.99 -10.53 -19.62
C ASP A 85 12.70 -9.78 -20.00
N LEU A 86 12.20 -9.97 -21.22
CA LEU A 86 10.93 -9.41 -21.67
C LEU A 86 9.76 -9.86 -20.77
N VAL A 87 9.72 -11.15 -20.42
CA VAL A 87 8.69 -11.71 -19.54
C VAL A 87 8.84 -11.13 -18.13
N LEU A 88 10.07 -11.05 -17.60
CA LEU A 88 10.32 -10.44 -16.28
C LEU A 88 9.88 -8.97 -16.21
N ARG A 89 10.13 -8.19 -17.27
CA ARG A 89 9.66 -6.80 -17.38
C ARG A 89 8.14 -6.71 -17.40
N THR A 90 7.47 -7.60 -18.14
CA THR A 90 6.01 -7.67 -18.13
C THR A 90 5.48 -7.99 -16.74
N LEU A 91 6.08 -8.97 -16.04
CA LEU A 91 5.71 -9.32 -14.67
C LEU A 91 5.92 -8.16 -13.70
N ALA A 92 7.04 -7.43 -13.77
CA ALA A 92 7.30 -6.27 -12.93
C ALA A 92 6.25 -5.16 -13.07
N ASN A 93 5.67 -5.02 -14.28
CA ASN A 93 4.62 -4.04 -14.58
C ASN A 93 3.22 -4.51 -14.14
N CYS A 94 2.95 -5.81 -14.25
CA CYS A 94 1.64 -6.39 -13.92
C CYS A 94 1.48 -6.70 -12.44
N LEU A 95 2.53 -7.21 -11.78
CA LEU A 95 2.50 -7.60 -10.38
C LEU A 95 2.84 -6.39 -9.52
N ARG A 96 1.87 -5.95 -8.72
CA ARG A 96 2.01 -4.82 -7.78
C ARG A 96 2.10 -5.24 -6.32
N GLY A 97 1.98 -6.54 -6.03
CA GLY A 97 2.04 -7.04 -4.67
C GLY A 97 3.45 -7.12 -4.09
N ASN A 98 3.55 -7.78 -2.94
CA ASN A 98 4.78 -7.89 -2.16
C ASN A 98 5.82 -8.84 -2.82
N VAL A 99 7.03 -8.87 -2.26
CA VAL A 99 8.14 -9.69 -2.77
C VAL A 99 7.78 -11.18 -2.87
N ARG A 100 6.93 -11.70 -1.97
CA ARG A 100 6.51 -13.11 -2.00
C ARG A 100 5.65 -13.41 -3.22
N GLU A 101 4.81 -12.48 -3.67
CA GLU A 101 4.05 -12.66 -4.91
C GLU A 101 4.95 -12.70 -6.15
N LEU A 102 5.99 -11.86 -6.19
CA LEU A 102 6.98 -11.88 -7.28
C LEU A 102 7.71 -13.23 -7.35
N GLU A 103 8.14 -13.73 -6.19
CA GLU A 103 8.79 -15.02 -6.07
C GLU A 103 7.86 -16.19 -6.43
N GLY A 104 6.61 -16.12 -5.96
CA GLY A 104 5.56 -17.08 -6.33
C GLY A 104 5.30 -17.10 -7.84
N ALA A 105 5.25 -15.94 -8.49
CA ALA A 105 5.07 -15.84 -9.93
C ALA A 105 6.21 -16.49 -10.71
N VAL A 106 7.47 -16.25 -10.29
CA VAL A 106 8.64 -16.92 -10.89
C VAL A 106 8.56 -18.44 -10.72
N HIS A 107 8.21 -18.92 -9.53
CA HIS A 107 8.05 -20.36 -9.26
C HIS A 107 6.95 -21.00 -10.12
N SER A 108 5.76 -20.40 -10.12
CA SER A 108 4.60 -20.89 -10.87
C SER A 108 4.89 -20.94 -12.37
N LEU A 109 5.52 -19.89 -12.91
CA LEU A 109 5.88 -19.83 -14.31
C LEU A 109 6.84 -20.96 -14.71
N ARG A 110 7.87 -21.20 -13.91
CA ARG A 110 8.84 -22.28 -14.14
C ARG A 110 8.20 -23.65 -14.03
N HIS A 111 7.37 -23.85 -13.01
CA HIS A 111 6.68 -25.11 -12.81
C HIS A 111 5.78 -25.42 -14.01
N TYR A 112 4.99 -24.44 -14.45
CA TYR A 112 4.10 -24.59 -15.60
C TYR A 112 4.88 -24.91 -16.89
N ALA A 113 5.98 -24.21 -17.14
CA ALA A 113 6.85 -24.47 -18.28
C ALA A 113 7.46 -25.89 -18.25
N LYS A 114 7.88 -26.38 -17.08
CA LYS A 114 8.36 -27.75 -16.91
C LYS A 114 7.29 -28.79 -17.19
N VAL A 115 6.10 -28.61 -16.62
CA VAL A 115 4.98 -29.56 -16.76
C VAL A 115 4.48 -29.62 -18.20
N THR A 116 4.43 -28.49 -18.90
CA THR A 116 3.97 -28.41 -20.29
C THR A 116 5.07 -28.70 -21.31
N GLY A 117 6.33 -28.77 -20.89
CA GLY A 117 7.49 -28.92 -21.78
C GLY A 117 7.69 -27.73 -22.73
N ARG A 118 7.03 -26.59 -22.49
CA ARG A 118 7.07 -25.40 -23.35
C ARG A 118 8.12 -24.40 -22.85
N PRO A 119 8.79 -23.68 -23.76
CA PRO A 119 9.66 -22.58 -23.36
C PRO A 119 8.86 -21.47 -22.69
N VAL A 120 9.50 -20.74 -21.77
CA VAL A 120 8.87 -19.60 -21.11
C VAL A 120 8.78 -18.44 -22.10
N ASP A 121 7.55 -18.09 -22.49
CA ASP A 121 7.24 -16.91 -23.30
C ASP A 121 6.07 -16.11 -22.67
N LEU A 122 5.66 -15.02 -23.32
CA LEU A 122 4.56 -14.18 -22.82
C LEU A 122 3.20 -14.89 -22.85
N ILE A 123 3.01 -15.86 -23.73
CA ILE A 123 1.76 -16.61 -23.86
C ILE A 123 1.64 -17.56 -22.68
N LEU A 124 2.69 -18.35 -22.42
CA LEU A 124 2.80 -19.24 -21.28
C LEU A 124 2.71 -18.47 -19.96
N ALA A 125 3.32 -17.29 -19.87
CA ALA A 125 3.19 -16.45 -18.69
C ALA A 125 1.75 -16.02 -18.41
N ARG A 126 0.98 -15.67 -19.45
CA ARG A 126 -0.44 -15.34 -19.30
C ARG A 126 -1.30 -16.54 -18.92
N GLU A 127 -0.98 -17.72 -19.44
CA GLU A 127 -1.69 -18.96 -19.12
C GLU A 127 -1.39 -19.40 -17.68
N ALA A 128 -0.12 -19.45 -17.30
CA ALA A 128 0.35 -19.91 -16.00
C ALA A 128 -0.04 -18.97 -14.86
N LEU A 129 -0.01 -17.66 -15.13
CA LEU A 129 -0.22 -16.62 -14.12
C LEU A 129 -1.55 -15.90 -14.30
N GLY A 130 -2.46 -16.37 -15.15
CA GLY A 130 -3.71 -15.68 -15.46
C GLY A 130 -4.53 -15.33 -14.22
N GLU A 131 -4.70 -16.27 -13.29
CA GLU A 131 -5.36 -16.03 -12.00
C GLU A 131 -4.56 -15.09 -11.09
N LEU A 132 -3.23 -15.27 -11.02
CA LEU A 132 -2.37 -14.45 -10.17
C LEU A 132 -2.31 -13.00 -10.67
N ILE A 133 -2.26 -12.80 -11.99
CA ILE A 133 -2.38 -11.50 -12.63
C ILE A 133 -3.79 -10.94 -12.43
N ARG A 134 -4.86 -11.74 -12.52
CA ARG A 134 -6.22 -11.27 -12.20
C ARG A 134 -6.34 -10.77 -10.76
N HIS A 135 -5.73 -11.46 -9.79
CA HIS A 135 -5.75 -11.10 -8.37
C HIS A 135 -4.78 -9.94 -8.04
N ALA A 136 -3.59 -9.91 -8.64
CA ALA A 136 -2.63 -8.79 -8.54
C ALA A 136 -3.12 -7.53 -9.26
N VAL A 137 -4.08 -7.69 -10.18
CA VAL A 137 -4.86 -6.65 -10.84
C VAL A 137 -6.22 -6.52 -10.13
N ARG A 138 -6.24 -6.45 -8.79
CA ARG A 138 -7.33 -5.72 -8.13
C ARG A 138 -7.16 -4.25 -8.52
N VAL A 139 -7.68 -3.89 -9.68
CA VAL A 139 -7.77 -2.50 -10.12
C VAL A 139 -8.67 -1.83 -9.11
N VAL A 140 -8.08 -1.03 -8.23
CA VAL A 140 -8.86 -0.15 -7.36
C VAL A 140 -9.78 0.65 -8.28
N THR A 141 -11.08 0.46 -8.11
CA THR A 141 -12.09 1.14 -8.91
C THR A 141 -12.39 2.51 -8.28
N LEU A 142 -12.96 3.42 -9.07
CA LEU A 142 -13.41 4.72 -8.56
C LEU A 142 -14.43 4.55 -7.41
N ALA A 143 -15.27 3.52 -7.50
CA ALA A 143 -16.28 3.20 -6.49
C ALA A 143 -15.65 2.69 -5.18
N GLU A 144 -14.58 1.89 -5.25
CA GLU A 144 -13.86 1.44 -4.05
C GLU A 144 -13.18 2.61 -3.32
N VAL A 145 -12.59 3.56 -4.06
CA VAL A 145 -12.04 4.79 -3.46
C VAL A 145 -13.12 5.63 -2.78
N ASP A 146 -14.24 5.85 -3.48
CA ASP A 146 -15.38 6.57 -2.91
C ASP A 146 -15.89 5.91 -1.62
N ALA A 147 -16.11 4.59 -1.65
CA ALA A 147 -16.56 3.82 -0.50
C ALA A 147 -15.56 3.88 0.67
N ALA A 148 -14.26 3.77 0.40
CA ALA A 148 -13.21 3.84 1.42
C ALA A 148 -13.17 5.23 2.08
N VAL A 149 -13.23 6.30 1.28
CA VAL A 149 -13.26 7.68 1.80
C VAL A 149 -14.52 7.91 2.65
N CYS A 150 -15.69 7.47 2.16
CA CYS A 150 -16.94 7.57 2.91
C CYS A 150 -16.89 6.79 4.23
N THR A 151 -16.30 5.60 4.24
CA THR A 151 -16.16 4.76 5.43
C THR A 151 -15.27 5.42 6.47
N VAL A 152 -14.07 5.86 6.09
CA VAL A 152 -13.10 6.46 7.02
C VAL A 152 -13.63 7.76 7.61
N LEU A 153 -14.28 8.60 6.79
CA LEU A 153 -14.81 9.89 7.21
C LEU A 153 -16.26 9.85 7.71
N ARG A 154 -16.85 8.64 7.81
CA ARG A 154 -18.25 8.41 8.24
C ARG A 154 -19.27 9.25 7.46
N LEU A 155 -19.08 9.36 6.15
CA LEU A 155 -20.00 10.03 5.24
C LEU A 155 -21.01 9.03 4.65
N SER A 156 -22.23 9.48 4.39
CA SER A 156 -23.23 8.65 3.70
C SER A 156 -22.82 8.39 2.25
N SER A 157 -23.15 7.19 1.74
CA SER A 157 -22.97 6.87 0.32
C SER A 157 -23.68 7.89 -0.57
N GLY A 158 -23.06 8.28 -1.69
CA GLY A 158 -23.58 9.32 -2.59
C GLY A 158 -23.17 10.75 -2.21
N THR A 159 -22.60 10.97 -1.01
CA THR A 159 -22.21 12.30 -0.55
C THR A 159 -21.15 12.93 -1.46
N LEU A 160 -20.15 12.16 -1.89
CA LEU A 160 -19.07 12.66 -2.72
C LEU A 160 -19.53 12.98 -4.15
N GLN A 161 -20.58 12.34 -4.66
CA GLN A 161 -21.18 12.62 -5.97
C GLN A 161 -22.17 13.79 -5.95
N SER A 162 -22.55 14.27 -4.77
CA SER A 162 -23.52 15.36 -4.63
C SER A 162 -23.03 16.67 -5.25
N LYS A 163 -23.95 17.57 -5.61
CA LYS A 163 -23.59 18.92 -6.08
C LYS A 163 -23.19 19.88 -4.95
N SER A 164 -23.09 19.39 -3.72
CA SER A 164 -22.77 20.21 -2.55
C SER A 164 -21.37 20.83 -2.69
N ARG A 165 -21.31 22.13 -2.37
CA ARG A 165 -20.08 22.94 -2.32
C ARG A 165 -19.61 23.21 -0.90
N ALA A 166 -20.27 22.64 0.10
CA ALA A 166 -19.82 22.76 1.49
C ALA A 166 -18.42 22.15 1.64
N TRP A 167 -17.56 22.75 2.47
CA TRP A 167 -16.21 22.24 2.72
C TRP A 167 -16.22 20.82 3.29
N ALA A 168 -17.21 20.51 4.13
CA ALA A 168 -17.45 19.17 4.67
C ALA A 168 -17.66 18.07 3.60
N VAL A 169 -17.98 18.45 2.35
CA VAL A 169 -18.12 17.52 1.22
C VAL A 169 -16.99 17.72 0.20
N THR A 170 -16.61 18.97 -0.05
CA THR A 170 -15.65 19.32 -1.08
C THR A 170 -14.23 18.87 -0.71
N HIS A 171 -13.82 18.98 0.56
CA HIS A 171 -12.49 18.52 0.98
C HIS A 171 -12.37 16.99 0.89
N PRO A 172 -13.30 16.18 1.44
CA PRO A 172 -13.29 14.73 1.23
C PRO A 172 -13.30 14.33 -0.26
N ARG A 173 -14.09 15.02 -1.09
CA ARG A 173 -14.10 14.78 -2.55
C ARG A 173 -12.74 15.04 -3.19
N MET A 174 -12.04 16.11 -2.80
CA MET A 174 -10.70 16.40 -3.32
C MET A 174 -9.71 15.29 -2.94
N ILE A 175 -9.77 14.78 -1.71
CA ILE A 175 -8.97 13.62 -1.27
C ILE A 175 -9.30 12.38 -2.11
N ALA A 176 -10.58 12.09 -2.35
CA ALA A 176 -11.01 10.98 -3.19
C ALA A 176 -10.49 11.10 -4.63
N VAL A 177 -10.55 12.29 -5.23
CA VAL A 177 -9.99 12.56 -6.57
C VAL A 177 -8.49 12.31 -6.62
N TYR A 178 -7.74 12.77 -5.62
CA TYR A 178 -6.31 12.54 -5.51
C TYR A 178 -5.99 11.04 -5.41
N LEU A 179 -6.70 10.31 -4.56
CA LEU A 179 -6.54 8.86 -4.39
C LEU A 179 -6.90 8.11 -5.67
N CYS A 180 -7.94 8.50 -6.39
CA CYS A 180 -8.28 7.92 -7.68
C CYS A 180 -7.14 8.08 -8.69
N ARG A 181 -6.48 9.25 -8.73
CA ARG A 181 -5.31 9.46 -9.60
C ARG A 181 -4.10 8.65 -9.18
N LYS A 182 -3.92 8.39 -7.88
CA LYS A 182 -2.79 7.61 -7.36
C LYS A 182 -2.97 6.11 -7.57
N HIS A 183 -4.19 5.59 -7.39
CA HIS A 183 -4.43 4.14 -7.28
C HIS A 183 -5.17 3.52 -8.46
N THR A 184 -5.76 4.33 -9.34
CA THR A 184 -6.55 3.83 -10.49
C THR A 184 -5.95 4.28 -11.82
N SER A 185 -6.30 3.58 -12.90
CA SER A 185 -5.92 3.98 -14.28
C SER A 185 -6.89 4.98 -14.92
N ALA A 186 -7.87 5.49 -14.16
CA ALA A 186 -8.91 6.37 -14.71
C ALA A 186 -8.36 7.75 -15.10
N THR A 187 -8.82 8.24 -16.24
CA THR A 187 -8.52 9.58 -16.75
C THR A 187 -9.17 10.67 -15.88
N TYR A 188 -8.65 11.91 -15.94
CA TYR A 188 -9.27 13.05 -15.25
C TYR A 188 -10.73 13.28 -15.65
N GLY A 189 -11.10 12.96 -16.90
CA GLY A 189 -12.48 13.04 -17.37
C GLY A 189 -13.40 12.01 -16.70
N GLU A 190 -12.93 10.77 -16.56
CA GLU A 190 -13.67 9.70 -15.88
C GLU A 190 -13.83 9.98 -14.39
N ILE A 191 -12.77 10.43 -13.72
CA ILE A 191 -12.80 10.81 -12.30
C ILE A 191 -13.75 11.98 -12.06
N ALA A 192 -13.66 13.04 -12.88
CA ALA A 192 -14.56 14.18 -12.78
C ALA A 192 -16.03 13.75 -12.94
N ARG A 193 -16.33 12.90 -13.92
CA ARG A 193 -17.68 12.38 -14.17
C ARG A 193 -18.20 11.57 -12.97
N HIS A 194 -17.36 10.71 -12.39
CA HIS A 194 -17.73 9.89 -11.24
C HIS A 194 -18.14 10.74 -10.03
N PHE A 195 -17.40 11.83 -9.73
CA PHE A 195 -17.69 12.74 -8.62
C PHE A 195 -18.63 13.91 -8.99
N GLY A 196 -19.38 13.80 -10.10
CA GLY A 196 -20.42 14.77 -10.49
C GLY A 196 -19.92 16.10 -11.07
N ALA A 197 -18.64 16.20 -11.42
CA ALA A 197 -18.05 17.38 -12.07
C ALA A 197 -18.16 17.31 -13.60
N LYS A 198 -18.42 18.46 -14.24
CA LYS A 198 -18.61 18.56 -15.70
C LYS A 198 -17.31 18.61 -16.50
N THR A 199 -16.21 19.06 -15.88
CA THR A 199 -14.93 19.31 -16.58
C THR A 199 -13.78 18.58 -15.93
N HIS A 200 -12.88 18.01 -16.76
CA HIS A 200 -11.65 17.35 -16.30
C HIS A 200 -10.76 18.30 -15.48
N SER A 201 -10.79 19.61 -15.79
CA SER A 201 -10.03 20.64 -15.07
C SER A 201 -10.35 20.71 -13.58
N THR A 202 -11.57 20.33 -13.18
CA THR A 202 -11.97 20.26 -11.77
C THR A 202 -11.18 19.18 -11.03
N ALA A 203 -10.97 18.01 -11.66
CA ALA A 203 -10.20 16.93 -11.07
C ALA A 203 -8.70 17.28 -10.98
N VAL A 204 -8.17 17.95 -12.01
CA VAL A 204 -6.78 18.46 -12.01
C VAL A 204 -6.56 19.47 -10.88
N ALA A 205 -7.47 20.43 -10.72
CA ALA A 205 -7.38 21.44 -9.68
C ALA A 205 -7.49 20.83 -8.27
N ALA A 206 -8.38 19.85 -8.09
CA ALA A 206 -8.53 19.11 -6.83
C ALA A 206 -7.25 18.36 -6.46
N GLU A 207 -6.65 17.62 -7.40
CA GLU A 207 -5.39 16.91 -7.17
C GLU A 207 -4.26 17.88 -6.77
N LYS A 208 -4.11 18.98 -7.52
CA LYS A 208 -3.10 20.01 -7.21
C LYS A 208 -3.30 20.59 -5.81
N LYS A 209 -4.55 20.79 -5.39
CA LYS A 209 -4.86 21.32 -4.05
C LYS A 209 -4.46 20.35 -2.94
N VAL A 210 -4.73 19.06 -3.11
CA VAL A 210 -4.32 18.03 -2.13
C VAL A 210 -2.80 17.92 -2.04
N ARG A 211 -2.09 18.01 -3.16
CA ARG A 211 -0.61 18.04 -3.16
C ARG A 211 -0.06 19.21 -2.34
N GLN A 212 -0.63 20.40 -2.48
CA GLN A 212 -0.26 21.56 -1.66
C GLN A 212 -0.55 21.35 -0.17
N TRP A 213 -1.62 20.65 0.18
CA TRP A 213 -1.90 20.31 1.58
C TRP A 213 -0.87 19.34 2.15
N LEU A 214 -0.44 18.35 1.37
CA LEU A 214 0.61 17.41 1.76
C LEU A 214 1.98 18.08 1.93
N GLU A 215 2.33 19.02 1.05
CA GLU A 215 3.58 19.79 1.12
C GLU A 215 3.65 20.66 2.37
N ARG A 216 2.50 21.16 2.84
CA ARG A 216 2.41 22.08 3.99
C ARG A 216 2.01 21.39 5.29
N ASP A 217 1.93 20.07 5.28
CA ASP A 217 1.43 19.26 6.40
C ASP A 217 0.12 19.79 7.00
N ALA A 218 -0.82 20.13 6.10
CA ALA A 218 -2.05 20.79 6.48
C ALA A 218 -3.03 19.84 7.19
N SER A 219 -3.90 20.42 8.02
CA SER A 219 -5.00 19.70 8.66
C SER A 219 -6.36 20.12 8.08
N LEU A 220 -7.27 19.15 7.94
CA LEU A 220 -8.63 19.35 7.48
C LEU A 220 -9.63 19.04 8.59
N SER A 221 -10.61 19.92 8.78
CA SER A 221 -11.76 19.61 9.63
C SER A 221 -12.84 18.92 8.79
N VAL A 222 -13.21 17.70 9.15
CA VAL A 222 -14.30 16.94 8.54
C VAL A 222 -15.23 16.48 9.66
N GLY A 223 -16.46 17.01 9.68
CA GLY A 223 -17.37 16.83 10.82
C GLY A 223 -16.79 17.45 12.09
N SER A 224 -16.77 16.69 13.19
CA SER A 224 -16.20 17.09 14.48
C SER A 224 -14.71 16.75 14.65
N GLN A 225 -14.08 16.15 13.64
CA GLN A 225 -12.70 15.67 13.72
C GLN A 225 -11.76 16.51 12.85
N VAL A 226 -10.55 16.73 13.37
CA VAL A 226 -9.45 17.35 12.65
C VAL A 226 -8.47 16.25 12.23
N TRP A 227 -8.16 16.22 10.95
CA TRP A 227 -7.30 15.22 10.35
C TRP A 227 -6.07 15.88 9.76
N ASN A 228 -4.87 15.43 10.13
CA ASN A 228 -3.70 15.68 9.30
C ASN A 228 -3.91 14.99 7.94
N VAL A 229 -3.62 15.69 6.83
CA VAL A 229 -3.92 15.18 5.48
C VAL A 229 -3.10 13.94 5.13
N ARG A 230 -1.85 13.84 5.60
CA ARG A 230 -0.99 12.68 5.37
C ARG A 230 -1.56 11.46 6.09
N ASP A 231 -1.84 11.58 7.38
CA ASP A 231 -2.39 10.49 8.20
C ASP A 231 -3.74 10.01 7.66
N LEU A 232 -4.59 10.94 7.21
CA LEU A 232 -5.89 10.62 6.61
C LEU A 232 -5.72 9.82 5.32
N ILE A 233 -4.81 10.23 4.43
CA ILE A 233 -4.52 9.50 3.19
C ILE A 233 -4.00 8.10 3.51
N GLU A 234 -3.04 7.97 4.42
CA GLU A 234 -2.50 6.66 4.83
C GLU A 234 -3.57 5.75 5.44
N ARG A 235 -4.53 6.31 6.19
CA ARG A 235 -5.66 5.56 6.74
C ARG A 235 -6.61 5.07 5.65
N ILE A 236 -6.94 5.91 4.67
CA ILE A 236 -7.82 5.53 3.55
C ILE A 236 -7.13 4.49 2.65
N GLU A 237 -5.82 4.62 2.44
CA GLU A 237 -5.04 3.65 1.66
C GLU A 237 -5.02 2.28 2.32
N ARG A 238 -4.89 2.21 3.65
CA ARG A 238 -5.05 0.94 4.37
C ARG A 238 -6.44 0.33 4.16
N GLN A 239 -7.50 1.14 4.19
CA GLN A 239 -8.87 0.66 3.93
C GLN A 239 -9.06 0.13 2.51
N LEU A 240 -8.34 0.68 1.53
CA LEU A 240 -8.40 0.24 0.12
C LEU A 240 -7.69 -1.09 -0.14
N HIS A 241 -6.69 -1.42 0.68
CA HIS A 241 -5.88 -2.63 0.53
C HIS A 241 -6.32 -3.78 1.46
N HIS A 242 -7.26 -3.53 2.38
CA HIS A 242 -8.03 -4.55 3.08
C HIS A 242 -9.18 -5.10 2.23
#